data_AF-A0A367IP25-F1
#
_entry.id   AF-A0A367IP25-F1
#
_cell.length_a   1.000
_cell.length_b   1.000
_cell.length_c   1.000
_cell.angle_alpha   90.00
_cell.angle_beta   90.00
_cell.angle_gamma   90.00
#
_symmetry.space_group_name_H-M   'P 1'
#
loop_
_entity.id
_entity.type
_entity.pdbx_description
1 polymer ?
#
loop_
_entity_poly.entity_id
_entity_poly.type
_entity_poly.pdbx_seq_one_letter_code
_entity_poly.pdbx_strand_id
1 'polypeptide(L)' 'MAVQWVYASGSSWLTFDSTTQKIIESLWKSDAATWINCQAFRDLVYIDTSEM' A
#
# COMPACT_ATOMS: atom_id res chain seq x y z
N MET A 1 -18.08 -0.15 -5.33
CA MET A 1 -17.33 -0.68 -4.18
C MET A 1 -15.95 -0.04 -4.21
N ALA A 2 -15.52 0.62 -3.13
CA ALA A 2 -14.16 1.16 -3.05
C ALA A 2 -13.22 0.03 -2.61
N VAL A 3 -12.10 -0.16 -3.31
CA VAL A 3 -11.05 -1.10 -2.90
C VAL A 3 -10.35 -0.50 -1.68
N GLN A 4 -10.12 -1.32 -0.66
CA GLN A 4 -9.46 -0.90 0.58
C GLN A 4 -8.15 -1.65 0.74
N TRP A 5 -7.04 -0.92 0.61
CA TRP A 5 -5.70 -1.48 0.74
C TRP A 5 -5.31 -1.63 2.21
N VAL A 6 -4.82 -2.81 2.57
CA VAL A 6 -4.43 -3.19 3.94
C VAL A 6 -3.04 -3.82 3.95
N TYR A 7 -2.37 -3.75 5.10
CA TYR A 7 -1.12 -4.45 5.36
C TYR A 7 -1.23 -5.39 6.56
N ALA A 8 -0.47 -6.48 6.52
CA ALA A 8 -0.36 -7.39 7.65
C ALA A 8 0.55 -6.77 8.73
N SER A 9 0.02 -6.66 9.94
CA SER A 9 0.74 -6.27 11.15
C SER A 9 0.56 -7.36 12.19
N GLY A 10 1.46 -8.36 12.16
CA GLY A 10 1.34 -9.57 12.97
C GLY A 10 0.09 -10.37 12.61
N SER A 11 -0.84 -10.51 13.56
CA SER A 11 -2.12 -11.23 13.39
C SER A 11 -3.29 -10.31 13.01
N SER A 12 -3.03 -9.06 12.62
CA SER A 12 -4.06 -8.08 12.28
C SER A 12 -3.80 -7.46 10.92
N TRP A 13 -4.89 -7.16 10.21
CA TRP A 13 -4.86 -6.38 8.98
C TRP A 13 -5.17 -4.93 9.32
N LEU A 14 -4.23 -4.04 9.03
CA LEU A 14 -4.37 -2.62 9.27
C LEU A 14 -4.53 -1.87 7.96
N THR A 15 -5.36 -0.84 7.97
CA THR A 15 -5.61 0.00 6.81
C THR A 15 -4.48 1.00 6.60
N PHE A 16 -4.10 1.19 5.34
CA PHE A 16 -3.28 2.32 4.96
C PHE A 16 -4.06 3.63 5.08
N ASP A 17 -3.33 4.73 5.26
CA ASP A 17 -3.90 6.08 5.21
C ASP A 17 -4.43 6.40 3.80
N SER A 18 -5.29 7.42 3.71
CA SER A 18 -5.97 7.79 2.46
C SER A 18 -5.02 8.21 1.33
N THR A 19 -3.82 8.69 1.66
CA THR A 19 -2.80 9.07 0.66
C THR A 19 -2.15 7.82 0.11
N THR A 20 -1.69 6.93 1.00
CA THR A 20 -1.09 5.66 0.62
C THR A 20 -2.05 4.79 -0.19
N GLN A 21 -3.33 4.69 0.19
CA GLN A 21 -4.32 3.92 -0.58
C GLN A 21 -4.46 4.41 -2.03
N LYS A 22 -4.43 5.72 -2.27
CA LYS A 22 -4.49 6.28 -3.63
C LYS A 22 -3.25 5.94 -4.45
N ILE A 23 -2.08 5.92 -3.81
CA ILE A 23 -0.82 5.58 -4.47
C ILE A 23 -0.85 4.09 -4.86
N ILE A 24 -1.21 3.21 -3.93
CA ILE A 24 -1.31 1.76 -4.20
C ILE A 24 -2.32 1.49 -5.32
N GLU A 25 -3.50 2.11 -5.28
CA GLU A 25 -4.50 1.98 -6.33
C GLU A 25 -3.98 2.40 -7.71
N SER A 26 -3.16 3.46 -7.77
CA SER A 26 -2.55 3.92 -9.03
C SER A 26 -1.48 2.96 -9.53
N LEU A 27 -0.68 2.38 -8.63
CA LEU A 27 0.35 1.40 -8.94
C LEU A 27 -0.28 0.10 -9.43
N TRP A 28 -1.35 -0.36 -8.77
CA TRP A 28 -2.09 -1.57 -9.11
C TRP A 28 -2.65 -1.52 -10.53
N LYS A 29 -3.16 -0.37 -10.96
CA LYS A 29 -3.65 -0.17 -12.33
C LYS A 29 -2.55 -0.17 -13.39
N SER A 30 -1.32 0.11 -12.99
CA SER A 30 -0.18 0.29 -13.88
C SER A 30 0.82 -0.87 -13.82
N ASP A 31 0.53 -1.90 -13.02
CA ASP A 31 1.42 -3.03 -12.72
C ASP A 31 2.85 -2.58 -12.41
N ALA A 32 2.96 -1.66 -11.43
CA ALA A 32 4.19 -0.94 -11.14
C ALA A 32 4.61 -1.12 -9.67
N ALA A 33 5.93 -1.08 -9.46
CA ALA A 33 6.51 -1.12 -8.12
C ALA A 33 7.26 0.18 -7.80
N THR A 34 7.17 0.64 -6.55
CA THR A 34 7.90 1.85 -6.12
C THR A 34 8.09 1.91 -4.61
N TRP A 35 9.00 2.79 -4.18
CA TRP A 35 9.16 3.16 -2.78
C TRP A 35 8.23 4.32 -2.45
N ILE A 36 7.44 4.16 -1.39
CA ILE A 36 6.59 5.23 -0.86
C ILE A 36 6.98 5.55 0.57
N ASN A 37 6.83 6.81 0.96
CA ASN A 37 6.91 7.18 2.36
C ASN A 37 5.58 6.80 3.03
N CYS A 38 5.60 5.80 3.91
CA CYS A 38 4.40 5.36 4.60
C CYS A 38 4.44 5.80 6.06
N GLN A 39 3.51 6.69 6.43
CA GLN A 39 3.44 7.22 7.79
C GLN A 39 3.20 6.12 8.84
N ALA A 40 2.55 5.02 8.47
CA ALA A 40 2.31 3.88 9.35
C ALA A 40 3.62 3.21 9.82
N PHE A 41 4.64 3.19 8.96
CA PHE A 41 5.94 2.57 9.24
C PHE A 41 7.01 3.60 9.64
N ARG A 42 6.69 4.90 9.53
CA ARG A 42 7.62 6.03 9.75
C ARG A 42 8.89 5.96 8.90
N ASP A 43 8.83 5.22 7.80
CA ASP A 43 9.94 4.96 6.90
C ASP A 43 9.45 4.69 5.47
N LEU A 44 10.39 4.52 4.55
CA LEU A 44 10.14 4.12 3.18
C LEU A 44 9.73 2.65 3.12
N VAL A 45 8.62 2.38 2.43
CA VAL A 45 8.10 1.03 2.18
C VAL A 45 8.13 0.78 0.69
N TYR A 46 8.70 -0.35 0.29
CA TYR A 46 8.63 -0.82 -1.09
C TYR A 46 7.30 -1.53 -1.31
N ILE A 47 6.58 -1.10 -2.34
CA ILE A 47 5.32 -1.70 -2.75
C ILE A 47 5.52 -2.29 -4.14
N ASP A 48 5.32 -3.59 -4.24
CA ASP A 48 5.33 -4.33 -5.49
C ASP A 48 3.94 -4.87 -5.76
N THR A 49 3.32 -4.46 -6.86
CA THR A 49 1.99 -4.92 -7.25
C THR A 49 2.03 -6.14 -8.17
N SER A 50 3.21 -6.56 -8.62
CA SER A 50 3.36 -7.69 -9.54
C SER A 50 3.34 -9.05 -8.83
N GLU A 51 3.66 -9.07 -7.53
CA GLU A 51 3.74 -10.30 -6.72
C GLU A 51 2.50 -10.54 -5.83
N MET A 52 1.41 -9.77 -5.99
CA MET A 52 0.20 -9.86 -5.16
C MET A 52 -1.02 -10.44 -5.87
#